data_AF-A0A1Q3TK77-F1
#
_entry.id   AF-A0A1Q3TK77-F1
#
_cell.length_a   1.000
_cell.length_b   1.000
_cell.length_c   1.000
_cell.angle_alpha   90.00
_cell.angle_beta   90.00
_cell.angle_gamma   90.00
#
_symmetry.space_group_name_H-M   'P 1'
#
loop_
_entity.id
_entity.type
_entity.pdbx_description
1 polymer ?
#
loop_
_entity_poly.entity_id
_entity_poly.type
_entity_poly.pdbx_seq_one_letter_code
_entity_poly.pdbx_strand_id
1 'polypeptide(L)'
;MQIQMRKRRSISLIGLLTLVALLAIALAPGLASAHGKRTIDNKYQFIVGFLNEPAFASQQNGIDLTVCQGECQTNADKTVKNPVKDVDKTLKAEVIFNGQTFPVTLTPRYGFDGKYNGVFFPTQAGDYTFHFTGTINGDAVDERFVSSKDGFNSVEAVAPLQFPATSTSSGPSTADLAQQVKDANDKAGSATIFGIIGIVVGVLGLIVAGISLVMLRSNRAGRPTTPETNLVGSNRG
;
A
#
# COMPACT_ATOMS: atom_id res chain seq x y z
N MET A 1 -82.94 -15.12 -19.06
CA MET A 1 -82.12 -15.58 -17.92
C MET A 1 -80.76 -16.01 -18.47
N GLN A 2 -79.75 -15.12 -18.44
CA GLN A 2 -78.41 -15.38 -18.98
C GLN A 2 -77.48 -15.80 -17.84
N ILE A 3 -77.02 -17.04 -17.86
CA ILE A 3 -76.11 -17.59 -16.83
C ILE A 3 -74.68 -17.19 -17.21
N GLN A 4 -74.12 -16.22 -16.50
CA GLN A 4 -72.71 -15.84 -16.63
C GLN A 4 -71.83 -16.91 -15.99
N MET A 5 -71.09 -17.68 -16.81
CA MET A 5 -70.10 -18.63 -16.34
C MET A 5 -68.85 -17.91 -15.84
N ARG A 6 -68.65 -17.91 -14.52
CA ARG A 6 -67.46 -17.40 -13.85
C ARG A 6 -66.29 -18.36 -14.11
N LYS A 7 -65.40 -18.04 -15.06
CA LYS A 7 -64.15 -18.77 -15.30
C LYS A 7 -63.33 -18.86 -14.00
N ARG A 8 -63.34 -20.03 -13.35
CA ARG A 8 -62.38 -20.35 -12.28
C ARG A 8 -61.00 -20.42 -12.91
N ARG A 9 -60.12 -19.48 -12.56
CA ARG A 9 -58.70 -19.54 -12.94
C ARG A 9 -58.08 -20.72 -12.20
N SER A 10 -58.03 -21.88 -12.84
CA SER A 10 -57.27 -23.03 -12.36
C SER A 10 -55.79 -22.65 -12.39
N ILE A 11 -55.23 -22.30 -11.23
CA ILE A 11 -53.78 -22.18 -11.08
C ILE A 11 -53.24 -23.58 -11.35
N SER A 12 -52.55 -23.74 -12.49
CA SER A 12 -51.99 -25.03 -12.90
C SER A 12 -51.06 -25.52 -11.78
N LEU A 13 -51.30 -26.73 -11.25
CA LEU A 13 -50.45 -27.37 -10.23
C LEU A 13 -48.96 -27.34 -10.64
N ILE A 14 -48.72 -27.39 -11.95
CA ILE A 14 -47.39 -27.31 -12.57
C ILE A 14 -46.73 -25.96 -12.27
N GLY A 15 -47.48 -24.85 -12.32
CA GLY A 15 -46.96 -23.51 -12.03
C GLY A 15 -46.65 -23.29 -10.55
N LEU A 16 -47.35 -24.00 -9.66
CA LEU A 16 -47.04 -23.96 -8.22
C LEU A 16 -45.79 -24.79 -7.90
N LEU A 17 -45.65 -25.97 -8.52
CA LEU A 17 -44.47 -26.84 -8.34
C LEU A 17 -43.19 -26.20 -8.88
N THR A 18 -43.24 -25.51 -10.03
CA THR A 18 -42.07 -24.80 -10.57
C THR A 18 -41.67 -23.62 -9.70
N LEU A 19 -42.63 -22.87 -9.15
CA LEU A 19 -42.35 -21.76 -8.25
C LEU A 19 -41.73 -22.24 -6.93
N VAL A 20 -42.21 -23.35 -6.37
CA VAL A 20 -41.65 -23.96 -5.15
C VAL A 20 -40.24 -24.50 -5.40
N ALA A 21 -39.99 -25.13 -6.56
CA ALA A 21 -38.65 -25.60 -6.92
C ALA A 21 -37.66 -24.45 -7.11
N LEU A 22 -38.07 -23.35 -7.76
CA LEU A 22 -37.24 -22.15 -7.91
C LEU A 22 -36.96 -21.47 -6.57
N LEU A 23 -37.95 -21.42 -5.68
CA LEU A 23 -37.79 -20.85 -4.34
C LEU A 23 -36.88 -21.72 -3.46
N ALA A 24 -36.95 -23.05 -3.59
CA ALA A 24 -36.04 -23.98 -2.91
C ALA A 24 -34.59 -23.87 -3.37
N ILE A 25 -34.35 -23.58 -4.66
CA ILE A 25 -33.00 -23.32 -5.19
C ILE A 25 -32.49 -21.95 -4.70
N ALA A 26 -33.36 -20.93 -4.62
CA ALA A 26 -33.00 -19.60 -4.11
C ALA A 26 -32.75 -19.58 -2.58
N LEU A 27 -33.37 -20.50 -1.84
CA LEU A 27 -33.18 -20.70 -0.40
C LEU A 27 -32.09 -21.72 -0.07
N ALA A 28 -31.50 -22.37 -1.07
CA ALA A 28 -30.35 -23.22 -0.84
C ALA A 28 -29.23 -22.33 -0.27
N PRO A 29 -28.73 -22.58 0.95
CA PRO A 29 -27.61 -21.82 1.46
C PRO A 29 -26.45 -22.03 0.50
N GLY A 30 -26.09 -20.98 -0.23
CA GLY A 30 -24.79 -20.94 -0.89
C GLY A 30 -23.77 -21.18 0.20
N LEU A 31 -22.99 -22.25 0.08
CA LEU A 31 -21.80 -22.46 0.90
C LEU A 31 -20.78 -21.41 0.49
N ALA A 32 -21.05 -20.14 0.80
CA ALA A 32 -20.07 -19.07 0.76
C ALA A 32 -19.14 -19.35 1.95
N SER A 33 -18.19 -20.25 1.73
CA SER A 33 -17.08 -20.45 2.64
C SER A 33 -16.19 -19.23 2.51
N ALA A 34 -16.18 -18.35 3.51
CA ALA A 34 -15.25 -17.22 3.55
C ALA A 34 -13.78 -17.68 3.62
N HIS A 35 -13.56 -18.92 4.08
CA HIS A 35 -12.28 -19.61 4.03
C HIS A 35 -12.16 -20.48 2.78
N GLY A 36 -11.01 -20.40 2.12
CA GLY A 36 -10.62 -21.32 1.06
C GLY A 36 -10.37 -22.71 1.62
N LYS A 37 -11.02 -23.72 1.04
CA LYS A 37 -10.85 -25.13 1.44
C LYS A 37 -10.16 -25.90 0.32
N ARG A 38 -9.12 -26.67 0.66
CA ARG A 38 -8.46 -27.57 -0.30
C ARG A 38 -8.04 -28.86 0.36
N THR A 39 -8.33 -29.97 -0.33
CA THR A 39 -7.80 -31.28 0.00
C THR A 39 -6.46 -31.46 -0.69
N ILE A 40 -5.44 -31.87 0.07
CA ILE A 40 -4.06 -32.10 -0.39
C ILE A 40 -3.80 -33.60 -0.34
N ASP A 41 -3.45 -34.18 -1.49
CA ASP A 41 -3.13 -35.59 -1.68
C ASP A 41 -4.15 -36.59 -1.09
N ASN A 42 -5.42 -36.19 -0.97
CA ASN A 42 -6.47 -36.95 -0.27
C ASN A 42 -6.14 -37.33 1.19
N LYS A 43 -5.09 -36.74 1.77
CA LYS A 43 -4.62 -37.02 3.13
C LYS A 43 -4.93 -35.91 4.10
N TYR A 44 -4.90 -34.66 3.64
CA TYR A 44 -5.08 -33.50 4.49
C TYR A 44 -6.13 -32.57 3.91
N GLN A 45 -6.82 -31.82 4.76
CA GLN A 45 -7.59 -30.66 4.32
C GLN A 45 -7.08 -29.42 5.02
N PHE A 46 -6.86 -28.39 4.20
CA PHE A 46 -6.51 -27.05 4.65
C PHE A 46 -7.75 -26.17 4.52
N ILE A 47 -8.04 -25.43 5.58
CA ILE A 47 -9.00 -24.33 5.59
C ILE A 47 -8.21 -23.07 5.88
N VAL A 48 -8.21 -22.14 4.94
CA VAL A 48 -7.34 -20.97 4.92
C VAL A 48 -8.17 -19.71 4.77
N GLY A 49 -7.90 -18.70 5.58
CA GLY A 49 -8.55 -17.39 5.48
C GLY A 49 -7.78 -16.33 6.26
N PHE A 50 -8.39 -15.16 6.41
CA PHE A 50 -7.82 -14.12 7.27
C PHE A 50 -8.18 -14.38 8.74
N LEU A 51 -7.30 -13.95 9.65
CA LEU A 51 -7.52 -14.06 11.10
C LEU A 51 -8.71 -13.20 11.56
N ASN A 52 -8.85 -12.01 10.98
CA ASN A 52 -9.97 -11.11 11.21
C ASN A 52 -10.68 -10.88 9.85
N GLU A 53 -11.98 -11.15 9.81
CA GLU A 53 -12.80 -11.01 8.60
C GLU A 53 -14.01 -10.09 8.85
N PRO A 54 -14.30 -9.13 7.94
CA PRO A 54 -13.57 -8.81 6.71
C PRO A 54 -12.15 -8.31 6.98
N ALA A 55 -11.23 -8.61 6.05
CA ALA A 55 -9.86 -8.15 6.16
C ALA A 55 -9.75 -6.72 5.63
N PHE A 56 -9.24 -5.78 6.42
CA PHE A 56 -9.04 -4.40 5.99
C PHE A 56 -7.56 -4.02 5.87
N ALA A 57 -7.25 -3.21 4.86
CA ALA A 57 -5.94 -2.62 4.71
C ALA A 57 -5.60 -1.71 5.92
N SER A 58 -4.32 -1.69 6.27
CA SER A 58 -3.72 -0.92 7.37
C SER A 58 -4.26 -1.28 8.76
N GLN A 59 -4.83 -2.48 8.92
CA GLN A 59 -5.24 -3.02 10.22
C GLN A 59 -4.47 -4.30 10.54
N GLN A 60 -4.38 -4.65 11.83
CA GLN A 60 -3.78 -5.92 12.23
C GLN A 60 -4.61 -7.09 11.71
N ASN A 61 -3.96 -8.00 11.00
CA ASN A 61 -4.60 -9.23 10.54
C ASN A 61 -3.60 -10.39 10.57
N GLY A 62 -3.89 -11.46 9.86
CA GLY A 62 -3.02 -12.61 9.77
C GLY A 62 -3.59 -13.71 8.90
N ILE A 63 -2.78 -14.74 8.71
CA ILE A 63 -3.22 -16.04 8.23
C ILE A 63 -4.04 -16.70 9.35
N ASP A 64 -5.22 -17.24 9.02
CA ASP A 64 -5.90 -18.29 9.78
C ASP A 64 -5.80 -19.60 9.00
N LEU A 65 -5.10 -20.57 9.57
CA LEU A 65 -4.90 -21.89 9.00
C LEU A 65 -5.51 -22.95 9.92
N THR A 66 -6.37 -23.79 9.37
CA THR A 66 -6.77 -25.04 10.00
C THR A 66 -6.29 -26.22 9.15
N VAL A 67 -5.64 -27.19 9.79
CA VAL A 67 -5.12 -28.40 9.16
C VAL A 67 -5.74 -29.63 9.80
N CYS A 68 -6.35 -30.47 8.98
CA CYS A 68 -7.03 -31.69 9.40
C CYS A 68 -6.49 -32.91 8.66
N GLN A 69 -6.54 -34.08 9.31
CA GLN A 69 -6.30 -35.37 8.68
C GLN A 69 -7.55 -35.80 7.91
N GLY A 70 -7.52 -35.74 6.59
CA GLY A 70 -8.70 -35.89 5.73
C GLY A 70 -9.58 -34.64 5.77
N GLU A 71 -10.86 -34.79 5.42
CA GLU A 71 -11.83 -33.70 5.45
C GLU A 71 -12.00 -33.16 6.88
N CYS A 72 -11.94 -31.84 7.07
CA CYS A 72 -12.07 -31.23 8.38
C CYS A 72 -13.46 -31.46 8.98
N GLN A 73 -13.48 -31.98 10.20
CA GLN A 73 -14.68 -32.16 10.99
C GLN A 73 -14.58 -31.37 12.28
N THR A 74 -15.69 -30.76 12.70
CA THR A 74 -15.71 -29.87 13.85
C THR A 74 -16.65 -30.41 14.93
N ASN A 75 -16.26 -30.28 16.19
CA ASN A 75 -17.10 -30.50 17.35
C ASN A 75 -18.09 -29.35 17.56
N ALA A 76 -19.06 -29.55 18.46
CA ALA A 76 -20.03 -28.50 18.81
C ALA A 76 -19.35 -27.25 19.43
N ASP A 77 -18.23 -27.43 20.09
CA ASP A 77 -17.41 -26.37 20.70
C ASP A 77 -16.42 -25.69 19.73
N LYS A 78 -16.52 -26.00 18.42
CA LYS A 78 -15.66 -25.47 17.34
C LYS A 78 -14.20 -25.96 17.34
N THR A 79 -13.86 -26.95 18.17
CA THR A 79 -12.59 -27.68 18.06
C THR A 79 -12.61 -28.65 16.87
N VAL A 80 -11.44 -28.91 16.29
CA VAL A 80 -11.29 -29.84 15.17
C VAL A 80 -11.25 -31.27 15.71
N LYS A 81 -12.03 -32.19 15.12
CA LYS A 81 -12.10 -33.61 15.53
C LYS A 81 -10.87 -34.41 15.10
N ASN A 82 -10.32 -34.07 13.94
CA ASN A 82 -9.20 -34.73 13.28
C ASN A 82 -8.03 -33.77 13.05
N PRO A 83 -7.49 -33.11 14.10
CA PRO A 83 -6.48 -32.08 13.95
C PRO A 83 -5.11 -32.66 13.57
N VAL A 84 -4.35 -31.92 12.76
CA VAL A 84 -2.91 -32.15 12.58
C VAL A 84 -2.14 -31.17 13.47
N LYS A 85 -1.37 -31.69 14.43
CA LYS A 85 -0.61 -30.90 15.41
C LYS A 85 0.80 -30.57 14.91
N ASP A 86 1.44 -29.61 15.57
CA ASP A 86 2.85 -29.25 15.40
C ASP A 86 3.26 -28.79 13.98
N VAL A 87 2.28 -28.37 13.17
CA VAL A 87 2.49 -27.89 11.79
C VAL A 87 3.34 -26.61 11.78
N ASP A 88 3.26 -25.79 12.83
CA ASP A 88 4.10 -24.60 13.04
C ASP A 88 5.62 -24.91 13.03
N LYS A 89 5.99 -26.16 13.34
CA LYS A 89 7.40 -26.60 13.36
C LYS A 89 7.88 -27.12 12.02
N THR A 90 6.97 -27.52 11.13
CA THR A 90 7.30 -28.26 9.90
C THR A 90 6.88 -27.54 8.63
N LEU A 91 5.94 -26.60 8.71
CA LEU A 91 5.56 -25.71 7.62
C LEU A 91 6.09 -24.30 7.83
N LYS A 92 6.48 -23.69 6.72
CA LYS A 92 6.73 -22.25 6.58
C LYS A 92 5.55 -21.63 5.86
N ALA A 93 5.20 -20.41 6.24
CA ALA A 93 4.20 -19.61 5.56
C ALA A 93 4.81 -18.31 5.04
N GLU A 94 4.32 -17.87 3.89
CA GLU A 94 4.58 -16.54 3.36
C GLU A 94 3.33 -15.97 2.72
N VAL A 95 3.28 -14.65 2.70
CA VAL A 95 2.21 -13.87 2.08
C VAL A 95 2.79 -13.18 0.86
N ILE A 96 2.11 -13.31 -0.28
CA ILE A 96 2.54 -12.74 -1.55
C ILE A 96 1.51 -11.72 -2.02
N PHE A 97 1.98 -10.53 -2.37
CA PHE A 97 1.17 -9.45 -2.93
C PHE A 97 1.96 -8.70 -3.98
N ASN A 98 1.42 -8.56 -5.20
CA ASN A 98 2.09 -7.89 -6.33
C ASN A 98 3.55 -8.36 -6.56
N GLY A 99 3.79 -9.66 -6.42
CA GLY A 99 5.12 -10.26 -6.59
C GLY A 99 6.09 -10.06 -5.43
N GLN A 100 5.72 -9.27 -4.41
CA GLN A 100 6.49 -9.15 -3.18
C GLN A 100 6.08 -10.23 -2.19
N THR A 101 7.05 -10.72 -1.42
CA THR A 101 6.85 -11.82 -0.47
C THR A 101 7.19 -11.34 0.94
N PHE A 102 6.33 -11.67 1.90
CA PHE A 102 6.52 -11.41 3.32
C PHE A 102 6.45 -12.73 4.10
N PRO A 103 7.55 -13.16 4.76
CA PRO A 103 7.52 -14.38 5.56
C PRO A 103 6.66 -14.19 6.80
N VAL A 104 5.87 -15.22 7.15
CA VAL A 104 4.99 -15.21 8.32
C VAL A 104 5.29 -16.42 9.18
N THR A 105 5.50 -16.18 10.47
CA THR A 105 5.66 -17.27 11.45
C THR A 105 4.28 -17.78 11.85
N LEU A 106 4.05 -19.08 11.68
CA LEU A 106 2.84 -19.74 12.18
C LEU A 106 2.98 -20.03 13.67
N THR A 107 1.92 -19.79 14.43
CA THR A 107 1.81 -20.10 15.85
C THR A 107 0.55 -20.93 16.11
N PRO A 108 0.60 -21.97 16.96
CA PRO A 108 -0.60 -22.70 17.38
C PRO A 108 -1.59 -21.78 18.10
N ARG A 109 -2.89 -21.94 17.85
CA ARG A 109 -3.93 -21.28 18.62
C ARG A 109 -4.20 -22.03 19.91
N TYR A 110 -3.99 -21.38 21.05
CA TYR A 110 -4.19 -21.98 22.37
C TYR A 110 -5.62 -22.53 22.53
N GLY A 111 -5.73 -23.80 22.93
CA GLY A 111 -7.01 -24.50 23.11
C GLY A 111 -7.67 -24.99 21.82
N PHE A 112 -7.05 -24.80 20.65
CA PHE A 112 -7.59 -25.18 19.36
C PHE A 112 -6.57 -25.99 18.55
N ASP A 113 -6.47 -27.29 18.85
CA ASP A 113 -5.61 -28.20 18.09
C ASP A 113 -5.92 -28.17 16.59
N GLY A 114 -4.87 -28.26 15.77
CA GLY A 114 -4.99 -28.19 14.31
C GLY A 114 -5.22 -26.78 13.77
N LYS A 115 -5.27 -25.76 14.62
CA LYS A 115 -5.46 -24.37 14.22
C LYS A 115 -4.21 -23.55 14.51
N TYR A 116 -3.81 -22.75 13.54
CA TYR A 116 -2.62 -21.92 13.55
C TYR A 116 -2.95 -20.55 13.01
N ASN A 117 -2.22 -19.55 13.48
CA ASN A 117 -2.30 -18.20 12.94
C ASN A 117 -0.90 -17.62 12.70
N GLY A 118 -0.81 -16.64 11.82
CA GLY A 118 0.43 -15.91 11.58
C GLY A 118 0.13 -14.45 11.32
N VAL A 119 0.60 -13.56 12.19
CA VAL A 119 0.21 -12.15 12.18
C VAL A 119 0.99 -11.37 11.13
N PHE A 120 0.28 -10.56 10.35
CA PHE A 120 0.86 -9.54 9.47
C PHE A 120 -0.14 -8.39 9.27
N PHE A 121 0.33 -7.28 8.70
CA PHE A 121 -0.48 -6.08 8.50
C PHE A 121 -0.59 -5.83 7.00
N PRO A 122 -1.70 -6.22 6.34
CA PRO A 122 -1.87 -5.90 4.92
C PRO A 122 -1.93 -4.39 4.77
N THR A 123 -1.04 -3.79 3.97
CA THR A 123 -0.97 -2.33 3.82
C THR A 123 -1.83 -1.81 2.66
N GLN A 124 -2.30 -2.70 1.79
CA GLN A 124 -3.08 -2.37 0.60
C GLN A 124 -4.27 -3.31 0.46
N ALA A 125 -5.36 -2.78 -0.10
CA ALA A 125 -6.51 -3.60 -0.48
C ALA A 125 -6.17 -4.43 -1.74
N GLY A 126 -6.85 -5.56 -1.91
CA GLY A 126 -6.70 -6.45 -3.06
C GLY A 126 -6.44 -7.89 -2.66
N ASP A 127 -6.00 -8.66 -3.66
CA ASP A 127 -5.83 -10.10 -3.54
C ASP A 127 -4.41 -10.46 -3.06
N TYR A 128 -4.35 -11.23 -1.99
CA TYR A 128 -3.13 -11.78 -1.40
C TYR A 128 -3.08 -13.29 -1.65
N THR A 129 -1.88 -13.83 -1.81
CA THR A 129 -1.67 -15.29 -1.85
C THR A 129 -0.98 -15.75 -0.57
N PHE A 130 -1.54 -16.73 0.12
CA PHE A 130 -0.85 -17.45 1.19
C PHE A 130 -0.20 -18.68 0.60
N HIS A 131 1.09 -18.84 0.87
CA HIS A 131 1.89 -19.94 0.37
C HIS A 131 2.49 -20.71 1.56
N PHE A 132 2.23 -22.01 1.59
CA PHE A 132 2.68 -22.91 2.63
C PHE A 132 3.63 -23.93 2.03
N THR A 133 4.84 -24.05 2.62
CA THR A 133 5.86 -25.01 2.19
C THR A 133 6.40 -25.81 3.35
N GLY A 134 6.82 -27.05 3.10
CA GLY A 134 7.50 -27.87 4.10
C GLY A 134 6.99 -29.30 4.06
N THR A 135 6.76 -29.88 5.25
CA THR A 135 6.22 -31.23 5.36
C THR A 135 5.14 -31.35 6.43
N ILE A 136 4.24 -32.32 6.27
CA ILE A 136 3.33 -32.80 7.31
C ILE A 136 3.50 -34.31 7.39
N ASN A 137 3.86 -34.84 8.57
CA ASN A 137 4.11 -36.27 8.77
C ASN A 137 5.08 -36.90 7.74
N GLY A 138 6.04 -36.11 7.22
CA GLY A 138 6.98 -36.52 6.18
C GLY A 138 6.48 -36.37 4.73
N ASP A 139 5.19 -36.09 4.52
CA ASP A 139 4.65 -35.77 3.19
C ASP A 139 5.01 -34.32 2.83
N ALA A 140 5.48 -34.09 1.60
CA ALA A 140 5.81 -32.75 1.12
C ALA A 140 4.56 -31.88 0.92
N VAL A 141 4.67 -30.60 1.25
CA VAL A 141 3.62 -29.60 1.05
C VAL A 141 4.22 -28.40 0.32
N ASP A 142 3.56 -27.98 -0.77
CA ASP A 142 3.79 -26.73 -1.50
C ASP A 142 2.44 -26.26 -2.04
N GLU A 143 1.76 -25.39 -1.28
CA GLU A 143 0.37 -25.05 -1.54
C GLU A 143 0.13 -23.55 -1.51
N ARG A 144 -0.56 -23.07 -2.55
CA ARG A 144 -0.92 -21.65 -2.72
C ARG A 144 -2.43 -21.43 -2.65
N PHE A 145 -2.85 -20.51 -1.79
CA PHE A 145 -4.23 -20.08 -1.63
C PHE A 145 -4.33 -18.61 -1.99
N VAL A 146 -5.10 -18.29 -3.02
CA VAL A 146 -5.31 -16.92 -3.48
C VAL A 146 -6.60 -16.40 -2.89
N SER A 147 -6.57 -15.26 -2.21
CA SER A 147 -7.79 -14.57 -1.82
C SER A 147 -8.51 -14.11 -3.07
N SER A 148 -9.73 -14.56 -3.29
CA SER A 148 -10.57 -14.24 -4.45
C SER A 148 -11.96 -14.83 -4.22
N LYS A 149 -12.88 -14.61 -5.18
CA LYS A 149 -14.22 -15.23 -5.15
C LYS A 149 -14.22 -16.76 -5.05
N ASP A 150 -13.15 -17.42 -5.47
CA ASP A 150 -13.03 -18.90 -5.46
C ASP A 150 -12.11 -19.41 -4.33
N GLY A 151 -11.58 -18.50 -3.50
CA GLY A 151 -10.68 -18.79 -2.39
C GLY A 151 -11.24 -18.28 -1.06
N PHE A 152 -10.47 -17.42 -0.40
CA PHE A 152 -10.93 -16.65 0.77
C PHE A 152 -11.08 -15.18 0.42
N ASN A 153 -11.74 -14.41 1.29
CA ASN A 153 -12.05 -13.00 1.02
C ASN A 153 -10.79 -12.15 0.80
N SER A 154 -10.84 -11.22 -0.15
CA SER A 154 -9.79 -10.24 -0.42
C SER A 154 -9.68 -9.19 0.70
N VAL A 155 -8.56 -8.47 0.74
CA VAL A 155 -8.42 -7.31 1.65
C VAL A 155 -9.19 -6.12 1.09
N GLU A 156 -10.04 -5.53 1.91
CA GLU A 156 -10.87 -4.37 1.59
C GLU A 156 -10.22 -3.05 2.02
N ALA A 157 -10.61 -1.97 1.34
CA ALA A 157 -10.27 -0.62 1.78
C ALA A 157 -11.14 -0.23 2.98
N VAL A 158 -10.54 0.33 4.03
CA VAL A 158 -11.28 0.80 5.21
C VAL A 158 -12.02 2.12 4.95
N ALA A 159 -11.54 2.95 4.02
CA ALA A 159 -12.04 4.30 3.78
C ALA A 159 -13.56 4.43 3.57
N PRO A 160 -14.24 3.54 2.81
CA PRO A 160 -15.69 3.61 2.62
C PRO A 160 -16.52 3.36 3.89
N LEU A 161 -15.91 2.78 4.93
CA LEU A 161 -16.59 2.39 6.18
C LEU A 161 -16.27 3.33 7.35
N GLN A 162 -15.40 4.32 7.16
CA GLN A 162 -14.98 5.23 8.23
C GLN A 162 -16.06 6.27 8.53
N PHE A 163 -16.44 6.36 9.81
CA PHE A 163 -17.33 7.39 10.32
C PHE A 163 -16.85 7.93 11.68
N PRO A 164 -16.84 9.26 11.90
CA PRO A 164 -17.02 10.31 10.89
C PRO A 164 -15.98 10.16 9.77
N ALA A 165 -16.29 10.66 8.57
CA ALA A 165 -15.36 10.59 7.45
C ALA A 165 -14.03 11.21 7.87
N THR A 166 -12.96 10.42 7.90
CA THR A 166 -11.63 10.94 8.22
C THR A 166 -11.20 11.78 7.03
N SER A 167 -11.08 13.09 7.24
CA SER A 167 -10.42 13.97 6.27
C SER A 167 -8.96 13.55 6.17
N THR A 168 -8.63 12.68 5.22
CA THR A 168 -7.26 12.36 4.84
C THR A 168 -6.62 13.59 4.17
N SER A 169 -6.30 14.60 4.97
CA SER A 169 -5.44 15.74 4.59
C SER A 169 -4.80 16.40 5.81
N SER A 170 -4.35 15.62 6.80
CA SER A 170 -3.46 16.12 7.86
C SER A 170 -1.98 16.14 7.46
N GLY A 171 -1.67 15.78 6.21
CA GLY A 171 -0.41 16.05 5.54
C GLY A 171 -0.66 16.88 4.27
N PRO A 172 0.35 17.61 3.76
CA PRO A 172 0.21 18.33 2.51
C PRO A 172 -0.33 17.37 1.44
N SER A 173 -1.47 17.73 0.87
CA SER A 173 -2.08 17.00 -0.23
C SER A 173 -1.08 16.87 -1.38
N THR A 174 -1.30 15.93 -2.31
CA THR A 174 -0.48 15.85 -3.52
C THR A 174 -0.46 17.17 -4.31
N ALA A 175 -1.53 17.97 -4.18
CA ALA A 175 -1.58 19.35 -4.69
C ALA A 175 -0.65 20.29 -3.91
N ASP A 176 -0.59 20.21 -2.58
CA ASP A 176 0.34 20.99 -1.76
C ASP A 176 1.80 20.60 -2.01
N LEU A 177 2.08 19.31 -2.25
CA LEU A 177 3.40 18.83 -2.66
C LEU A 177 3.78 19.34 -4.05
N ALA A 178 2.87 19.27 -5.01
CA ALA A 178 3.07 19.81 -6.35
C ALA A 178 3.32 21.34 -6.31
N GLN A 179 2.60 22.04 -5.44
CA GLN A 179 2.80 23.47 -5.21
C GLN A 179 4.15 23.75 -4.56
N GLN A 180 4.58 22.99 -3.54
CA GLN A 180 5.91 23.13 -2.93
C GLN A 180 7.04 22.85 -3.93
N VAL A 181 6.89 21.86 -4.82
CA VAL A 181 7.86 21.60 -5.89
C VAL A 181 7.91 22.75 -6.88
N LYS A 182 6.75 23.31 -7.25
CA LYS A 182 6.68 24.47 -8.14
C LYS A 182 7.34 25.70 -7.50
N ASP A 183 7.04 26.00 -6.24
CA ASP A 183 7.62 27.13 -5.51
C ASP A 183 9.13 26.97 -5.33
N ALA A 184 9.61 25.75 -5.11
CA ALA A 184 11.04 25.44 -5.04
C ALA A 184 11.72 25.65 -6.40
N ASN A 185 11.10 25.22 -7.50
CA ASN A 185 11.60 25.45 -8.86
C ASN A 185 11.62 26.95 -9.21
N ASP A 186 10.58 27.71 -8.87
CA ASP A 186 10.49 29.15 -9.14
C ASP A 186 11.56 29.92 -8.35
N LYS A 187 11.83 29.54 -7.09
CA LYS A 187 12.94 30.08 -6.28
C LYS A 187 14.31 29.74 -6.88
N ALA A 188 14.52 28.50 -7.32
CA ALA A 188 15.77 28.06 -7.94
C ALA A 188 16.02 28.78 -9.28
N GLY A 189 14.99 28.97 -10.10
CA GLY A 189 15.06 29.73 -11.35
C GLY A 189 15.43 31.19 -11.10
N SER A 190 14.80 31.82 -10.11
CA SER A 190 15.12 33.20 -9.71
C SER A 190 16.57 33.33 -9.21
N ALA A 191 17.02 32.42 -8.35
CA ALA A 191 18.40 32.40 -7.86
C ALA A 191 19.42 32.20 -8.98
N THR A 192 19.11 31.37 -9.98
CA THR A 192 19.97 31.15 -11.16
C THR A 192 20.07 32.43 -12.00
N ILE A 193 18.96 33.13 -12.22
CA ILE A 193 18.94 34.42 -12.95
C ILE A 193 19.76 35.48 -12.21
N PHE A 194 19.56 35.64 -10.90
CA PHE A 194 20.35 36.58 -10.09
C PHE A 194 21.83 36.20 -10.05
N GLY A 195 22.16 34.90 -10.00
CA GLY A 195 23.53 34.41 -10.09
C GLY A 195 24.19 34.78 -11.42
N ILE A 196 23.49 34.58 -12.54
CA ILE A 196 23.99 34.96 -13.88
C ILE A 196 24.19 36.48 -13.97
N ILE A 197 23.21 37.28 -13.55
CA ILE A 197 23.32 38.75 -13.56
C ILE A 197 24.49 39.18 -12.66
N GLY A 198 24.62 38.61 -11.47
CA GLY A 198 25.72 38.89 -10.54
C GLY A 198 27.09 38.57 -11.13
N ILE A 199 27.24 37.45 -11.84
CA ILE A 199 28.48 37.09 -12.54
C ILE A 199 28.79 38.11 -13.64
N VAL A 200 27.81 38.45 -14.49
CA VAL A 200 28.02 39.41 -15.59
C VAL A 200 28.44 40.78 -15.07
N VAL A 201 27.72 41.29 -14.06
CA VAL A 201 28.05 42.58 -13.42
C VAL A 201 29.42 42.53 -12.75
N GLY A 202 29.74 41.42 -12.06
CA GLY A 202 31.04 41.22 -11.43
C GLY A 202 32.21 41.26 -12.43
N VAL A 203 32.07 40.55 -13.57
CA VAL A 203 33.09 40.53 -14.63
C VAL A 203 33.27 41.92 -15.24
N LEU A 204 32.18 42.62 -15.56
CA LEU A 204 32.26 43.99 -16.08
C LEU A 204 32.95 44.94 -15.10
N GLY A 205 32.63 44.83 -13.80
CA GLY A 205 33.29 45.60 -12.75
C GLY A 205 34.80 45.35 -12.68
N LEU A 206 35.23 44.09 -12.81
CA LEU A 206 36.65 43.72 -12.84
C LEU A 206 37.37 44.29 -14.07
N ILE A 207 36.73 44.30 -15.23
CA ILE A 207 37.29 44.89 -16.46
C ILE A 207 37.50 46.41 -16.27
N VAL A 208 36.50 47.12 -15.77
CA VAL A 208 36.58 48.57 -15.52
C VAL A 208 37.66 48.89 -14.48
N ALA A 209 37.75 48.11 -13.39
CA ALA A 209 38.80 48.26 -12.39
C ALA A 209 40.19 48.04 -12.97
N GLY A 210 40.35 47.02 -13.84
CA GLY A 210 41.60 46.74 -14.55
C GLY A 210 42.04 47.89 -15.47
N ILE A 211 41.11 48.42 -16.29
CA ILE A 211 41.37 49.57 -17.16
C ILE A 211 41.78 50.80 -16.34
N SER A 212 41.05 51.09 -15.25
CA SER A 212 41.35 52.21 -14.36
C SER A 212 42.75 52.11 -13.75
N LEU A 213 43.15 50.91 -13.30
CA LEU A 213 44.48 50.66 -12.74
C LEU A 213 45.60 50.89 -13.78
N VAL A 214 45.39 50.52 -15.03
CA VAL A 214 46.35 50.74 -16.13
C VAL A 214 46.49 52.23 -16.44
N MET A 215 45.38 52.97 -16.52
CA MET A 215 45.39 54.43 -16.74
C MET A 215 46.06 55.20 -15.59
N LEU A 216 45.90 54.76 -14.34
CA LEU A 216 46.59 55.33 -13.18
C LEU A 216 48.11 55.15 -13.22
N ARG A 217 48.59 54.06 -13.84
CA ARG A 217 50.03 53.81 -14.02
C ARG A 217 50.64 54.66 -15.14
N SER A 218 49.92 54.88 -16.24
CA SER A 218 50.43 55.73 -17.34
C SER A 218 50.60 57.19 -16.90
N ASN A 219 49.69 57.73 -16.07
CA ASN A 219 49.80 59.10 -15.57
C ASN A 219 50.90 59.31 -14.51
N ARG A 220 51.38 58.25 -13.84
CA ARG A 220 52.53 58.36 -12.93
C ARG A 220 53.89 58.36 -13.64
N ALA A 221 53.96 57.82 -14.85
CA ALA A 221 55.19 57.85 -15.66
C ALA A 221 55.44 59.21 -16.32
N GLY A 222 54.46 60.12 -16.30
CA GLY A 222 54.52 61.42 -16.99
C GLY A 222 54.78 62.63 -16.10
N ARG A 223 55.11 62.49 -14.81
CA ARG A 223 55.34 63.66 -13.94
C ARG A 223 56.76 64.20 -14.17
N PRO A 224 56.95 65.37 -14.82
CA PRO A 224 58.25 66.00 -14.93
C PRO A 224 58.60 66.60 -13.56
N THR A 225 59.79 66.30 -13.06
CA THR A 225 60.38 67.00 -11.91
C THR A 225 60.90 68.35 -12.38
N THR A 226 60.31 69.45 -11.91
CA THR A 226 60.85 70.82 -12.08
C THR A 226 60.45 71.67 -10.87
N PRO A 227 61.23 72.72 -10.53
CA PRO A 227 61.99 72.79 -9.29
C PRO A 227 61.33 73.68 -8.23
N GLU A 228 61.79 73.52 -7.00
CA GLU A 228 61.44 74.32 -5.83
C GLU A 228 61.95 75.77 -5.99
N THR A 229 61.06 76.72 -6.27
CA THR A 229 61.39 78.15 -6.22
C THR A 229 61.08 78.67 -4.81
N ASN A 230 62.12 78.77 -3.98
CA ASN A 230 62.08 79.47 -2.72
C ASN A 230 61.85 80.96 -2.95
N LEU A 231 60.70 81.48 -2.50
CA LEU A 231 60.47 82.92 -2.30
C LEU A 231 60.48 83.19 -0.80
N VAL A 232 61.67 83.46 -0.27
CA VAL A 232 61.85 84.12 1.02
C VAL A 232 61.66 85.61 0.78
N GLY A 233 60.67 86.18 1.46
CA GLY A 233 60.34 87.59 1.38
C GLY A 233 61.39 88.51 2.01
N SER A 234 61.39 89.74 1.49
CA SER A 234 61.50 91.02 2.19
C SER A 234 62.67 91.22 3.16
N ASN A 235 63.51 92.23 2.91
CA ASN A 235 63.37 93.54 3.57
C ASN A 235 64.64 94.43 3.42
N ARG A 236 64.39 95.75 3.40
CA ARG A 236 65.24 96.91 3.78
C ARG A 236 66.04 97.66 2.72
N GLY A 237 65.77 98.97 2.66
CA GLY A 237 66.65 100.01 2.11
C GLY A 237 65.87 101.12 1.44
#